data_AF-A0A443PG65-F1
#
_entry.id   AF-A0A443PG65-F1
#
_cell.length_a   1.000
_cell.length_b   1.000
_cell.length_c   1.000
_cell.angle_alpha   90.00
_cell.angle_beta   90.00
_cell.angle_gamma   90.00
#
_symmetry.space_group_name_H-M   'P 1'
#
loop_
_entity.id
_entity.type
_entity.pdbx_description
1 polymer ?
#
loop_
_entity_poly.entity_id
_entity_poly.type
_entity_poly.pdbx_seq_one_letter_code
_entity_poly.pdbx_strand_id
1 'polypeptide(L)'
;MGEYTPSTWAVTAFSFSIIIIAISFFAKRLLGYLPNGKKSRKEEQTQAANELLDDTCDAKIDESSGGTPVICGQKTEASAENTADQKMKVVYIWDMDETLILLKSLLNGTYAAAFNGLKDVQKGIEIGRGWEDLILRVCDEFFFYQQTEDYNEPFLDALSEFDDGQDLSDYDFSKDGFGPPYDDPNKRKLSYRHRVIAQKYAQGLHNVLDQETIKVWNNLYESTDAYTDRWLSSARTFLEQLSGGNRISTPHPVSPITTVDSTDMKCRNINVLVTSGSLIPSLVKCLLFRLNDFISHENVYSSWEVGKLQCFKWIKERFGGQSVKYCAIGDGSEECEAAQTMGWPFIGIDLRPGGSNRFPGLTMKTANYYLDVIYGGPDVKKDGQSL
;
A
#
# COMPACT_ATOMS: atom_id res chain seq x y z
N MET A 1 -13.37 32.30 24.55
CA MET A 1 -12.12 32.03 25.31
C MET A 1 -12.35 30.78 26.13
N GLY A 2 -11.62 29.72 25.78
CA GLY A 2 -11.76 28.36 26.29
C GLY A 2 -10.87 27.50 25.41
N GLU A 3 -9.56 27.65 25.62
CA GLU A 3 -8.52 26.92 24.87
C GLU A 3 -8.62 25.44 25.22
N TYR A 4 -8.90 24.62 24.20
CA TYR A 4 -8.83 23.17 24.30
C TYR A 4 -7.39 22.77 23.96
N THR A 5 -6.58 22.52 24.99
CA THR A 5 -5.26 21.92 24.81
C THR A 5 -5.42 20.39 24.76
N PRO A 6 -5.03 19.71 23.67
CA PRO A 6 -5.00 18.25 23.67
C PRO A 6 -3.90 17.79 24.63
N SER A 7 -4.28 16.95 25.60
CA SER A 7 -3.35 16.38 26.56
C SER A 7 -2.32 15.50 25.83
N THR A 8 -1.06 15.67 26.21
CA THR A 8 0.16 15.00 25.74
C THR A 8 0.19 13.47 25.97
N TRP A 9 -0.94 12.85 26.30
CA TRP A 9 -1.11 11.41 26.49
C TRP A 9 -1.72 10.70 25.26
N ALA A 10 -2.16 11.45 24.24
CA ALA A 10 -2.73 10.87 23.02
C ALA A 10 -1.68 10.51 21.94
N VAL A 11 -0.46 11.04 22.04
CA VAL A 11 0.60 10.86 21.03
C VAL A 11 1.49 9.65 21.31
N THR A 12 1.42 9.07 22.51
CA THR A 12 2.25 7.90 22.90
C THR A 12 1.54 6.56 22.78
N ALA A 13 0.27 6.50 22.35
CA ALA A 13 -0.48 5.24 22.26
C ALA A 13 -0.54 4.63 20.85
N PHE A 14 -0.22 5.39 19.79
CA PHE A 14 -0.33 4.90 18.41
C PHE A 14 0.94 4.20 17.89
N SER A 15 2.13 4.55 18.39
CA SER A 15 3.41 3.93 17.96
C SER A 15 3.75 2.61 18.65
N PHE A 16 2.99 2.17 19.66
CA PHE A 16 3.24 0.89 20.37
C PHE A 16 2.62 -0.34 19.70
N SER A 17 1.82 -0.18 18.64
CA SER A 17 1.00 -1.28 18.12
C SER A 17 1.66 -2.11 17.02
N ILE A 18 2.51 -1.52 16.18
CA ILE A 18 3.33 -2.27 15.22
C ILE A 18 4.52 -2.92 15.94
N ILE A 19 4.94 -2.28 17.04
CA ILE A 19 5.82 -2.86 18.04
C ILE A 19 5.22 -4.16 18.60
N ILE A 20 3.90 -4.38 18.70
CA ILE A 20 3.38 -5.67 19.21
C ILE A 20 3.58 -6.81 18.20
N ILE A 21 3.37 -6.59 16.90
CA ILE A 21 3.68 -7.63 15.91
C ILE A 21 5.20 -7.80 15.84
N ALA A 22 6.00 -6.74 15.71
CA ALA A 22 7.47 -6.83 15.72
C ALA A 22 8.08 -7.41 17.02
N ILE A 23 7.50 -7.12 18.20
CA ILE A 23 7.87 -7.71 19.49
C ILE A 23 7.34 -9.13 19.60
N SER A 24 6.17 -9.47 19.06
CA SER A 24 5.66 -10.85 19.00
C SER A 24 6.52 -11.70 18.06
N PHE A 25 6.95 -11.13 16.92
CA PHE A 25 7.99 -11.65 16.01
C PHE A 25 9.30 -11.90 16.78
N PHE A 26 9.80 -10.91 17.54
CA PHE A 26 11.04 -11.04 18.30
C PHE A 26 10.93 -11.98 19.51
N ALA A 27 9.79 -11.98 20.21
CA ALA A 27 9.54 -12.77 21.41
C ALA A 27 9.24 -14.24 21.10
N LYS A 28 8.46 -14.54 20.05
CA LYS A 28 8.26 -15.92 19.57
C LYS A 28 9.59 -16.51 19.07
N ARG A 29 10.46 -15.70 18.45
CA ARG A 29 11.81 -16.12 18.02
C ARG A 29 12.78 -16.34 19.20
N LEU A 30 12.72 -15.51 20.24
CA LEU A 30 13.46 -15.70 21.50
C LEU A 30 13.01 -16.94 22.29
N LEU A 31 11.71 -17.26 22.27
CA LEU A 31 11.15 -18.43 22.96
C LEU A 31 11.32 -19.74 22.17
N GLY A 32 11.47 -19.67 20.83
CA GLY A 32 11.60 -20.82 19.94
C GLY A 32 13.03 -21.24 19.58
N TYR A 33 14.06 -20.43 19.88
CA TYR A 33 15.45 -20.71 19.53
C TYR A 33 16.40 -20.38 20.70
N LEU A 34 16.75 -21.39 21.50
CA LEU A 34 18.08 -21.44 22.12
C LEU A 34 18.81 -22.63 21.51
N PRO A 35 19.82 -22.36 20.69
CA PRO A 35 21.14 -22.75 21.15
C PRO A 35 22.21 -21.65 20.95
N ASN A 36 22.96 -21.42 22.03
CA ASN A 36 24.30 -20.86 22.13
C ASN A 36 24.64 -19.61 21.31
N GLY A 37 24.50 -18.47 22.00
CA GLY A 37 25.62 -17.56 22.21
C GLY A 37 25.99 -16.65 21.04
N LYS A 38 25.42 -15.45 21.03
CA LYS A 38 26.10 -14.20 20.71
C LYS A 38 25.29 -13.03 21.29
N LYS A 39 25.97 -12.18 22.07
CA LYS A 39 25.40 -11.00 22.73
C LYS A 39 24.85 -10.04 21.68
N SER A 40 23.58 -9.66 21.84
CA SER A 40 23.00 -8.49 21.20
C SER A 40 23.63 -7.23 21.81
N ARG A 41 24.23 -6.39 20.96
CA ARG A 41 24.67 -5.03 21.31
C ARG A 41 23.88 -4.06 20.44
N LYS A 42 22.73 -3.62 20.95
CA LYS A 42 22.22 -2.27 20.64
C LYS A 42 23.12 -1.27 21.37
N GLU A 43 23.20 -0.05 20.83
CA GLU A 43 24.11 1.05 21.18
C GLU A 43 25.48 1.00 20.49
N GLU A 44 25.51 1.48 19.24
CA GLU A 44 26.46 2.50 18.77
C GLU A 44 26.09 2.89 17.33
N GLN A 45 25.47 4.06 17.15
CA GLN A 45 25.70 4.98 16.02
C GLN A 45 24.77 6.19 16.15
N THR A 46 25.21 7.16 16.95
CA THR A 46 24.78 8.55 16.84
C THR A 46 26.00 9.41 17.16
N GLN A 47 26.77 9.78 16.14
CA GLN A 47 27.66 10.97 16.11
C GLN A 47 28.58 10.89 14.89
N ALA A 48 28.36 11.79 13.94
CA ALA A 48 29.39 12.67 13.39
C ALA A 48 28.86 13.36 12.13
N ALA A 49 28.39 14.61 12.28
CA ALA A 49 28.54 15.64 11.24
C ALA A 49 28.12 16.99 11.85
N ASN A 50 29.09 17.71 12.40
CA ASN A 50 29.12 19.17 12.40
C ASN A 50 30.51 19.63 12.84
N GLU A 51 31.33 20.04 11.87
CA GLU A 51 32.31 21.11 12.05
C GLU A 51 32.54 21.82 10.70
N LEU A 52 32.28 23.13 10.74
CA LEU A 52 32.59 24.21 9.78
C LEU A 52 34.13 24.40 9.66
N LEU A 53 34.79 25.09 8.72
CA LEU A 53 34.50 26.09 7.69
C LEU A 53 35.80 26.28 6.84
N ASP A 54 35.64 26.97 5.69
CA ASP A 54 36.61 27.77 4.92
C ASP A 54 37.95 27.17 4.45
N ASP A 55 38.15 27.13 3.12
CA ASP A 55 39.21 27.93 2.51
C ASP A 55 38.96 28.16 1.00
N THR A 56 39.36 29.35 0.56
CA THR A 56 39.13 29.93 -0.78
C THR A 56 40.35 29.66 -1.67
N CYS A 57 40.18 29.37 -2.96
CA CYS A 57 41.14 29.79 -3.99
C CYS A 57 40.59 29.78 -5.43
N ASP A 58 41.03 30.81 -6.16
CA ASP A 58 40.75 31.21 -7.53
C ASP A 58 41.08 30.18 -8.62
N ALA A 59 40.35 30.23 -9.75
CA ALA A 59 40.95 30.48 -11.07
C ALA A 59 39.91 30.63 -12.22
N LYS A 60 40.08 31.76 -12.93
CA LYS A 60 39.58 32.23 -14.24
C LYS A 60 39.33 31.17 -15.32
N ILE A 61 38.32 31.39 -16.19
CA ILE A 61 38.40 31.30 -17.66
C ILE A 61 37.45 32.34 -18.32
N ASP A 62 37.95 32.90 -19.44
CA ASP A 62 37.60 34.10 -20.21
C ASP A 62 36.19 34.26 -20.81
N GLU A 63 35.82 35.54 -20.98
CA GLU A 63 34.82 36.06 -21.93
C GLU A 63 35.37 36.15 -23.37
N SER A 64 34.49 35.94 -24.37
CA SER A 64 34.60 36.61 -25.67
C SER A 64 33.26 36.62 -26.42
N SER A 65 32.80 37.86 -26.71
CA SER A 65 32.00 38.41 -27.84
C SER A 65 31.32 37.45 -28.84
N GLY A 66 30.11 37.68 -29.39
CA GLY A 66 29.30 38.88 -29.63
C GLY A 66 28.72 38.81 -31.06
N GLY A 67 27.41 39.01 -31.26
CA GLY A 67 26.80 39.17 -32.60
C GLY A 67 25.34 38.68 -32.76
N THR A 68 24.41 39.63 -32.94
CA THR A 68 22.95 39.49 -33.13
C THR A 68 22.58 39.65 -34.63
N PRO A 69 21.29 39.62 -35.06
CA PRO A 69 20.27 38.56 -35.07
C PRO A 69 19.84 38.16 -36.51
N VAL A 70 19.14 37.03 -36.67
CA VAL A 70 18.23 36.81 -37.82
C VAL A 70 16.86 36.39 -37.31
N ILE A 71 15.88 37.23 -37.60
CA ILE A 71 14.45 37.02 -37.40
C ILE A 71 13.92 36.11 -38.51
N CYS A 72 13.21 35.05 -38.15
CA CYS A 72 12.12 34.55 -38.98
C CYS A 72 11.01 34.08 -38.05
N GLY A 73 9.99 34.92 -37.90
CA GLY A 73 8.75 34.54 -37.23
C GLY A 73 7.97 33.58 -38.11
N GLN A 74 7.59 32.45 -37.54
CA GLN A 74 6.41 31.73 -37.98
C GLN A 74 5.45 31.64 -36.81
N LYS A 75 4.31 32.25 -37.06
CA LYS A 75 3.12 32.35 -36.24
C LYS A 75 2.52 30.95 -36.17
N THR A 76 2.78 30.22 -35.09
CA THR A 76 2.07 28.98 -34.83
C THR A 76 0.68 29.36 -34.34
N GLU A 77 -0.27 29.38 -35.28
CA GLU A 77 -1.69 29.38 -34.99
C GLU A 77 -1.96 28.24 -34.01
N ALA A 78 -2.60 28.59 -32.89
CA ALA A 78 -3.14 27.65 -31.93
C ALA A 78 -4.17 26.78 -32.66
N SER A 79 -3.74 25.65 -33.21
CA SER A 79 -4.63 24.59 -33.62
C SER A 79 -5.15 23.94 -32.34
N ALA A 80 -6.46 24.07 -32.14
CA ALA A 80 -7.23 23.31 -31.18
C ALA A 80 -6.98 21.82 -31.41
N GLU A 81 -6.00 21.25 -30.70
CA GLU A 81 -5.70 19.83 -30.75
C GLU A 81 -6.41 19.11 -29.60
N ASN A 82 -7.42 18.34 -30.00
CA ASN A 82 -7.94 17.15 -29.32
C ASN A 82 -8.33 17.31 -27.83
N THR A 83 -9.46 17.97 -27.59
CA THR A 83 -10.36 17.58 -26.48
C THR A 83 -11.06 16.26 -26.86
N ALA A 84 -10.27 15.21 -27.07
CA ALA A 84 -10.77 13.87 -26.88
C ALA A 84 -11.07 13.75 -25.38
N ASP A 85 -12.30 13.38 -25.06
CA ASP A 85 -12.84 13.12 -23.73
C ASP A 85 -11.82 12.34 -22.85
N GLN A 86 -10.90 13.06 -22.18
CA GLN A 86 -9.90 12.46 -21.31
C GLN A 86 -10.65 11.99 -20.07
N LYS A 87 -11.16 10.76 -20.16
CA LYS A 87 -11.91 10.12 -19.10
C LYS A 87 -11.03 10.02 -17.85
N MET A 88 -11.42 10.78 -16.84
CA MET A 88 -10.70 10.94 -15.57
C MET A 88 -10.39 9.59 -14.92
N LYS A 89 -9.14 9.41 -14.50
CA LYS A 89 -8.68 8.22 -13.77
C LYS A 89 -8.71 8.49 -12.27
N VAL A 90 -9.18 7.53 -11.48
CA VAL A 90 -9.09 7.64 -10.01
C VAL A 90 -8.03 6.68 -9.47
N VAL A 91 -7.17 7.19 -8.59
CA VAL A 91 -6.25 6.41 -7.78
C VAL A 91 -6.81 6.33 -6.36
N TYR A 92 -7.22 5.14 -5.94
CA TYR A 92 -7.66 4.87 -4.57
C TYR A 92 -6.48 4.39 -3.75
N ILE A 93 -6.16 5.12 -2.68
CA ILE A 93 -5.06 4.83 -1.78
C ILE A 93 -5.63 4.24 -0.51
N TRP A 94 -5.38 2.95 -0.30
CA TRP A 94 -5.93 2.14 0.77
C TRP A 94 -4.93 1.99 1.91
N ASP A 95 -5.39 2.16 3.13
CA ASP A 95 -4.78 1.49 4.28
C ASP A 95 -5.09 -0.01 4.28
N MET A 96 -4.29 -0.81 5.00
CA MET A 96 -4.44 -2.26 5.09
C MET A 96 -5.15 -2.70 6.37
N ASP A 97 -4.48 -2.52 7.51
CA ASP A 97 -4.82 -3.15 8.78
C ASP A 97 -5.95 -2.37 9.45
N GLU A 98 -7.05 -3.04 9.74
CA GLU A 98 -8.31 -2.42 10.22
C GLU A 98 -9.09 -1.64 9.15
N THR A 99 -8.62 -1.68 7.91
CA THR A 99 -9.30 -1.11 6.74
C THR A 99 -9.75 -2.21 5.76
N LEU A 100 -8.81 -2.83 5.03
CA LEU A 100 -9.09 -3.93 4.09
C LEU A 100 -9.15 -5.30 4.80
N ILE A 101 -8.36 -5.45 5.87
CA ILE A 101 -8.28 -6.67 6.67
C ILE A 101 -8.49 -6.34 8.14
N LEU A 102 -8.83 -7.34 8.96
CA LEU A 102 -8.94 -7.21 10.41
C LEU A 102 -7.92 -8.14 11.05
N LEU A 103 -6.98 -7.62 11.84
CA LEU A 103 -5.93 -8.46 12.44
C LEU A 103 -5.65 -8.07 13.89
N LYS A 104 -5.20 -6.84 14.12
CA LYS A 104 -4.94 -6.31 15.47
C LYS A 104 -6.20 -6.35 16.31
N SER A 105 -7.34 -5.93 15.74
CA SER A 105 -8.63 -5.91 16.42
C SER A 105 -9.15 -7.33 16.78
N LEU A 106 -8.72 -8.35 16.03
CA LEU A 106 -8.96 -9.76 16.36
C LEU A 106 -8.03 -10.23 17.49
N LEU A 107 -6.71 -9.97 17.36
CA LEU A 107 -5.69 -10.38 18.31
C LEU A 107 -5.92 -9.87 19.72
N ASN A 108 -6.37 -8.62 19.86
CA ASN A 108 -6.63 -8.00 21.17
C ASN A 108 -8.11 -8.10 21.61
N GLY A 109 -8.96 -8.73 20.81
CA GLY A 109 -10.39 -8.90 21.09
C GLY A 109 -11.25 -7.63 20.98
N THR A 110 -10.69 -6.48 20.57
CA THR A 110 -11.45 -5.22 20.51
C THR A 110 -12.51 -5.21 19.42
N TYR A 111 -12.33 -5.99 18.35
CA TYR A 111 -13.37 -6.17 17.33
C TYR A 111 -14.65 -6.70 17.95
N ALA A 112 -14.57 -7.79 18.72
CA ALA A 112 -15.72 -8.43 19.36
C ALA A 112 -16.36 -7.54 20.44
N ALA A 113 -15.53 -6.84 21.22
CA ALA A 113 -15.98 -5.96 22.30
C ALA A 113 -16.94 -4.86 21.79
N ALA A 114 -16.74 -4.37 20.56
CA ALA A 114 -17.59 -3.37 19.95
C ALA A 114 -19.03 -3.86 19.64
N PHE A 115 -19.27 -5.17 19.66
CA PHE A 115 -20.57 -5.78 19.35
C PHE A 115 -21.44 -6.06 20.57
N ASN A 116 -21.15 -5.47 21.73
CA ASN A 116 -21.99 -5.55 22.94
C ASN A 116 -22.37 -7.01 23.33
N GLY A 117 -21.42 -7.94 23.21
CA GLY A 117 -21.61 -9.35 23.56
C GLY A 117 -22.22 -10.23 22.48
N LEU A 118 -22.52 -9.70 21.27
CA LEU A 118 -23.05 -10.50 20.16
C LEU A 118 -21.99 -11.36 19.45
N LYS A 119 -20.70 -11.15 19.74
CA LYS A 119 -19.59 -11.92 19.18
C LYS A 119 -18.75 -12.57 20.28
N ASP A 120 -18.30 -13.80 20.01
CA ASP A 120 -17.42 -14.54 20.90
C ASP A 120 -15.99 -14.00 20.82
N VAL A 121 -15.57 -13.30 21.89
CA VAL A 121 -14.25 -12.69 22.03
C VAL A 121 -13.12 -13.72 21.86
N GLN A 122 -13.26 -14.89 22.48
CA GLN A 122 -12.21 -15.90 22.51
C GLN A 122 -11.99 -16.49 21.11
N LYS A 123 -13.08 -16.77 20.40
CA LYS A 123 -13.03 -17.20 18.99
C LYS A 123 -12.32 -16.16 18.11
N GLY A 124 -12.60 -14.87 18.31
CA GLY A 124 -11.93 -13.79 17.58
C GLY A 124 -10.42 -13.77 17.79
N ILE A 125 -9.97 -13.92 19.04
CA ILE A 125 -8.55 -13.97 19.40
C ILE A 125 -7.86 -15.19 18.79
N GLU A 126 -8.51 -16.35 18.81
CA GLU A 126 -7.98 -17.58 18.20
C GLU A 126 -7.79 -17.44 16.68
N ILE A 127 -8.76 -16.83 15.99
CA ILE A 127 -8.62 -16.48 14.57
C ILE A 127 -7.43 -15.54 14.36
N GLY A 128 -7.32 -14.49 15.17
CA GLY A 128 -6.21 -13.53 15.10
C GLY A 128 -4.84 -14.21 15.27
N ARG A 129 -4.71 -15.12 16.24
CA ARG A 129 -3.47 -15.89 16.46
C ARG A 129 -3.17 -16.83 15.29
N GLY A 130 -4.18 -17.48 14.73
CA GLY A 130 -4.03 -18.31 13.54
C GLY A 130 -3.48 -17.52 12.35
N TRP A 131 -3.92 -16.27 12.18
CA TRP A 131 -3.37 -15.38 11.14
C TRP A 131 -1.95 -14.97 11.44
N GLU A 132 -1.65 -14.56 12.68
CA GLU A 132 -0.29 -14.20 13.09
C GLU A 132 0.67 -15.36 12.79
N ASP A 133 0.36 -16.58 13.23
CA ASP A 133 1.21 -17.75 13.01
C ASP A 133 1.39 -18.09 11.52
N LEU A 134 0.33 -17.99 10.72
CA LEU A 134 0.41 -18.27 9.27
C LEU A 134 1.20 -17.19 8.52
N ILE A 135 0.97 -15.90 8.83
CA ILE A 135 1.71 -14.78 8.23
C ILE A 135 3.20 -14.93 8.54
N LEU A 136 3.55 -15.19 9.81
CA LEU A 136 4.94 -15.40 10.25
C LEU A 136 5.61 -16.52 9.46
N ARG A 137 4.97 -17.69 9.42
CA ARG A 137 5.48 -18.86 8.71
C ARG A 137 5.73 -18.57 7.24
N VAL A 138 4.74 -17.96 6.56
CA VAL A 138 4.85 -17.67 5.12
C VAL A 138 5.96 -16.66 4.85
N CYS A 139 6.08 -15.62 5.69
CA CYS A 139 7.14 -14.61 5.58
C CYS A 139 8.54 -15.25 5.65
N ASP A 140 8.78 -16.07 6.67
CA ASP A 140 10.10 -16.64 6.94
C ASP A 140 10.47 -17.74 5.96
N GLU A 141 9.56 -18.68 5.70
CA GLU A 141 9.86 -19.86 4.88
C GLU A 141 9.89 -19.55 3.38
N PHE A 142 9.06 -18.60 2.90
CA PHE A 142 8.86 -18.39 1.47
C PHE A 142 9.23 -17.00 0.97
N PHE A 143 9.38 -15.99 1.84
CA PHE A 143 9.57 -14.59 1.43
C PHE A 143 10.84 -13.95 2.02
N PHE A 144 11.81 -14.76 2.44
CA PHE A 144 13.13 -14.30 2.90
C PHE A 144 13.08 -13.32 4.09
N TYR A 145 11.98 -13.28 4.85
CA TYR A 145 11.78 -12.22 5.85
C TYR A 145 12.83 -12.29 6.96
N GLN A 146 13.17 -13.48 7.44
CA GLN A 146 14.25 -13.70 8.40
C GLN A 146 15.60 -13.05 7.99
N GLN A 147 15.86 -12.93 6.68
CA GLN A 147 17.10 -12.33 6.16
C GLN A 147 16.95 -10.82 5.93
N THR A 148 15.74 -10.34 5.67
CA THR A 148 15.45 -8.99 5.16
C THR A 148 14.77 -8.07 6.17
N GLU A 149 14.43 -8.57 7.38
CA GLU A 149 13.67 -7.82 8.39
C GLU A 149 14.32 -6.49 8.80
N ASP A 150 15.66 -6.44 8.84
CA ASP A 150 16.44 -5.25 9.21
C ASP A 150 16.72 -4.31 8.01
N TYR A 151 16.23 -4.64 6.81
CA TYR A 151 16.47 -3.92 5.57
C TYR A 151 15.15 -3.60 4.86
N ASN A 152 14.20 -3.02 5.59
CA ASN A 152 12.89 -2.70 5.05
C ASN A 152 12.97 -1.55 4.04
N GLU A 153 12.49 -1.77 2.82
CA GLU A 153 12.34 -0.71 1.81
C GLU A 153 10.88 -0.26 1.67
N PRO A 154 10.61 0.97 1.20
CA PRO A 154 9.23 1.45 1.04
C PRO A 154 8.43 0.74 -0.05
N PHE A 155 9.08 0.20 -1.09
CA PHE A 155 8.46 -0.59 -2.17
C PHE A 155 9.53 -1.47 -2.83
N LEU A 156 9.12 -2.52 -3.55
CA LEU A 156 10.07 -3.54 -4.06
C LEU A 156 11.13 -2.97 -5.00
N ASP A 157 10.74 -2.00 -5.84
CA ASP A 157 11.62 -1.38 -6.84
C ASP A 157 12.52 -0.28 -6.27
N ALA A 158 12.52 -0.03 -4.95
CA ALA A 158 13.32 1.04 -4.33
C ALA A 158 14.84 0.90 -4.59
N LEU A 159 15.30 -0.33 -4.86
CA LEU A 159 16.70 -0.66 -5.14
C LEU A 159 16.91 -1.13 -6.59
N SER A 160 16.02 -0.77 -7.51
CA SER A 160 16.09 -1.24 -8.91
C SER A 160 17.40 -0.86 -9.61
N GLU A 161 18.03 0.24 -9.20
CA GLU A 161 19.33 0.69 -9.72
C GLU A 161 20.50 -0.26 -9.39
N PHE A 162 20.34 -1.09 -8.35
CA PHE A 162 21.36 -2.07 -7.95
C PHE A 162 21.15 -3.45 -8.58
N ASP A 163 19.95 -3.76 -9.07
CA ASP A 163 19.66 -5.03 -9.76
C ASP A 163 20.28 -5.00 -11.17
N ASP A 164 21.25 -5.90 -11.42
CA ASP A 164 21.95 -6.00 -12.69
C ASP A 164 21.25 -6.94 -13.70
N GLY A 165 20.07 -7.46 -13.35
CA GLY A 165 19.29 -8.34 -14.22
C GLY A 165 19.83 -9.77 -14.33
N GLN A 166 20.76 -10.17 -13.44
CA GLN A 166 21.26 -11.54 -13.37
C GLN A 166 20.11 -12.57 -13.35
N ASP A 167 20.25 -13.68 -14.08
CA ASP A 167 19.34 -14.82 -13.95
C ASP A 167 19.48 -15.47 -12.57
N LEU A 168 18.35 -15.60 -11.86
CA LEU A 168 18.30 -16.09 -10.48
C LEU A 168 17.83 -17.54 -10.37
N SER A 169 17.60 -18.22 -11.50
CA SER A 169 17.06 -19.60 -11.53
C SER A 169 17.94 -20.60 -10.75
N ASP A 170 19.27 -20.46 -10.85
CA ASP A 170 20.26 -21.30 -10.14
C ASP A 170 20.96 -20.54 -8.99
N TYR A 171 20.44 -19.38 -8.58
CA TYR A 171 21.07 -18.53 -7.55
C TYR A 171 20.81 -19.07 -6.14
N ASP A 172 21.88 -19.37 -5.40
CA ASP A 172 21.80 -19.88 -4.03
C ASP A 172 21.79 -18.75 -2.99
N PHE A 173 20.58 -18.27 -2.66
CA PHE A 173 20.36 -17.24 -1.62
C PHE A 173 20.88 -17.62 -0.22
N SER A 174 21.12 -18.91 0.06
CA SER A 174 21.67 -19.34 1.35
C SER A 174 23.19 -19.14 1.46
N LYS A 175 23.88 -18.97 0.33
CA LYS A 175 25.35 -18.86 0.25
C LYS A 175 25.84 -17.52 -0.27
N ASP A 176 24.97 -16.59 -0.59
CA ASP A 176 25.36 -15.30 -1.16
C ASP A 176 25.98 -14.31 -0.16
N GLY A 177 25.95 -14.65 1.13
CA GLY A 177 26.52 -13.83 2.19
C GLY A 177 25.86 -12.46 2.30
N PHE A 178 24.56 -12.36 2.01
CA PHE A 178 23.78 -11.15 2.30
C PHE A 178 23.77 -10.84 3.80
N GLY A 179 24.01 -9.58 4.13
CA GLY A 179 24.09 -9.08 5.49
C GLY A 179 24.84 -7.75 5.56
N PRO A 180 25.25 -7.30 6.75
CA PRO A 180 25.98 -6.05 6.90
C PRO A 180 27.39 -6.14 6.28
N PRO A 181 27.95 -5.02 5.77
CA PRO A 181 27.39 -3.66 5.77
C PRO A 181 26.35 -3.41 4.65
N TYR A 182 25.56 -2.34 4.77
CA TYR A 182 24.55 -1.96 3.76
C TYR A 182 25.16 -1.19 2.56
N ASP A 183 26.11 -1.85 1.89
CA ASP A 183 26.83 -1.35 0.72
C ASP A 183 26.19 -1.82 -0.60
N ASP A 184 26.69 -1.31 -1.74
CA ASP A 184 26.13 -1.59 -3.06
C ASP A 184 26.06 -3.09 -3.40
N PRO A 185 27.07 -3.93 -3.08
CA PRO A 185 26.96 -5.38 -3.23
C PRO A 185 25.80 -5.99 -2.43
N ASN A 186 25.57 -5.58 -1.20
CA ASN A 186 24.45 -6.10 -0.40
C ASN A 186 23.09 -5.53 -0.83
N LYS A 187 23.03 -4.28 -1.29
CA LYS A 187 21.82 -3.72 -1.91
C LYS A 187 21.42 -4.48 -3.18
N ARG A 188 22.38 -4.93 -3.98
CA ARG A 188 22.13 -5.82 -5.13
C ARG A 188 21.56 -7.17 -4.71
N LYS A 189 22.11 -7.79 -3.66
CA LYS A 189 21.56 -9.07 -3.15
C LYS A 189 20.15 -8.90 -2.58
N LEU A 190 19.85 -7.73 -2.00
CA LEU A 190 18.50 -7.40 -1.54
C LEU A 190 17.55 -7.20 -2.73
N SER A 191 17.98 -6.49 -3.79
CA SER A 191 17.18 -6.30 -5.00
C SER A 191 16.87 -7.64 -5.70
N TYR A 192 17.79 -8.60 -5.71
CA TYR A 192 17.51 -9.97 -6.18
C TYR A 192 16.38 -10.65 -5.40
N ARG A 193 16.39 -10.53 -4.06
CA ARG A 193 15.30 -11.06 -3.21
C ARG A 193 13.99 -10.35 -3.51
N HIS A 194 13.99 -9.03 -3.68
CA HIS A 194 12.80 -8.27 -4.06
C HIS A 194 12.25 -8.70 -5.43
N ARG A 195 13.10 -8.94 -6.43
CA ARG A 195 12.67 -9.45 -7.75
C ARG A 195 12.03 -10.82 -7.65
N VAL A 196 12.58 -11.75 -6.86
CA VAL A 196 11.95 -13.06 -6.61
C VAL A 196 10.63 -12.93 -5.85
N ILE A 197 10.55 -12.02 -4.87
CA ILE A 197 9.31 -11.74 -4.13
C ILE A 197 8.24 -11.17 -5.06
N ALA A 198 8.57 -10.25 -5.97
CA ALA A 198 7.67 -9.72 -6.98
C ALA A 198 7.11 -10.82 -7.88
N GLN A 199 7.98 -11.74 -8.33
CA GLN A 199 7.56 -12.90 -9.14
C GLN A 199 6.62 -13.83 -8.36
N LYS A 200 6.94 -14.17 -7.11
CA LYS A 200 6.07 -14.98 -6.23
C LYS A 200 4.72 -14.30 -6.00
N TYR A 201 4.71 -12.99 -5.81
CA TYR A 201 3.48 -12.22 -5.67
C TYR A 201 2.60 -12.32 -6.91
N ALA A 202 3.18 -12.14 -8.10
CA ALA A 202 2.47 -12.25 -9.37
C ALA A 202 1.94 -13.67 -9.64
N GLN A 203 2.67 -14.71 -9.21
CA GLN A 203 2.26 -16.11 -9.37
C GLN A 203 1.18 -16.55 -8.38
N GLY A 204 1.05 -15.87 -7.23
CA GLY A 204 0.11 -16.23 -6.16
C GLY A 204 0.56 -17.44 -5.33
N LEU A 205 -0.09 -17.63 -4.17
CA LEU A 205 0.35 -18.61 -3.17
C LEU A 205 0.12 -20.08 -3.54
N HIS A 206 -0.79 -20.38 -4.47
CA HIS A 206 -1.04 -21.76 -4.91
C HIS A 206 0.18 -22.43 -5.55
N ASN A 207 1.12 -21.62 -6.07
CA ASN A 207 2.37 -22.11 -6.64
C ASN A 207 3.52 -22.14 -5.62
N VAL A 208 3.29 -21.62 -4.41
CA VAL A 208 4.31 -21.44 -3.37
C VAL A 208 4.08 -22.39 -2.18
N LEU A 209 2.83 -22.58 -1.78
CA LEU A 209 2.46 -23.32 -0.58
C LEU A 209 2.07 -24.77 -0.88
N ASP A 210 2.33 -25.67 0.07
CA ASP A 210 1.85 -27.05 0.01
C ASP A 210 0.31 -27.14 0.24
N GLN A 211 -0.26 -28.33 -0.04
CA GLN A 211 -1.70 -28.56 0.06
C GLN A 211 -2.26 -28.46 1.49
N GLU A 212 -1.49 -28.82 2.51
CA GLU A 212 -1.91 -28.73 3.90
C GLU A 212 -1.98 -27.26 4.33
N THR A 213 -0.94 -26.49 4.02
CA THR A 213 -0.87 -25.05 4.29
C THR A 213 -1.97 -24.29 3.55
N ILE A 214 -2.26 -24.64 2.29
CA ILE A 214 -3.40 -24.08 1.53
C ILE A 214 -4.74 -24.38 2.24
N LYS A 215 -4.93 -25.59 2.77
CA LYS A 215 -6.15 -25.94 3.50
C LYS A 215 -6.29 -25.13 4.80
N VAL A 216 -5.22 -24.98 5.57
CA VAL A 216 -5.20 -24.14 6.78
C VAL A 216 -5.55 -22.69 6.42
N TRP A 217 -4.91 -22.16 5.38
CA TRP A 217 -5.17 -20.82 4.88
C TRP A 217 -6.64 -20.60 4.49
N ASN A 218 -7.22 -21.50 3.70
CA ASN A 218 -8.62 -21.41 3.28
C ASN A 218 -9.60 -21.46 4.45
N ASN A 219 -9.40 -22.40 5.38
CA ASN A 219 -10.24 -22.53 6.57
C ASN A 219 -10.17 -21.26 7.44
N LEU A 220 -8.97 -20.68 7.57
CA LEU A 220 -8.78 -19.46 8.35
C LEU A 220 -9.47 -18.26 7.69
N TYR A 221 -9.35 -18.11 6.36
CA TYR A 221 -10.07 -17.09 5.60
C TYR A 221 -11.60 -17.22 5.77
N GLU A 222 -12.15 -18.43 5.59
CA GLU A 222 -13.59 -18.70 5.74
C GLU A 222 -14.09 -18.44 7.16
N SER A 223 -13.35 -18.91 8.18
CA SER A 223 -13.68 -18.67 9.59
C SER A 223 -13.67 -17.18 9.92
N THR A 224 -12.67 -16.44 9.40
CA THR A 224 -12.56 -15.00 9.61
C THR A 224 -13.70 -14.25 8.94
N ASP A 225 -13.98 -14.54 7.67
CA ASP A 225 -15.02 -13.84 6.92
C ASP A 225 -16.41 -14.12 7.53
N ALA A 226 -16.68 -15.35 7.96
CA ALA A 226 -17.91 -15.69 8.67
C ALA A 226 -18.01 -14.98 10.04
N TYR A 227 -16.91 -14.92 10.79
CA TYR A 227 -16.88 -14.27 12.10
C TYR A 227 -17.03 -12.75 12.02
N THR A 228 -16.53 -12.13 10.94
CA THR A 228 -16.45 -10.67 10.75
C THR A 228 -17.59 -10.10 9.90
N ASP A 229 -18.71 -10.81 9.80
CA ASP A 229 -19.89 -10.41 9.02
C ASP A 229 -19.58 -10.15 7.54
N ARG A 230 -18.66 -10.94 6.97
CA ARG A 230 -18.19 -10.86 5.58
C ARG A 230 -17.31 -9.65 5.26
N TRP A 231 -16.52 -9.18 6.23
CA TRP A 231 -15.61 -8.04 6.02
C TRP A 231 -14.67 -8.25 4.82
N LEU A 232 -13.96 -9.38 4.79
CA LEU A 232 -12.93 -9.65 3.79
C LEU A 232 -13.54 -9.78 2.38
N SER A 233 -14.62 -10.55 2.24
CA SER A 233 -15.27 -10.73 0.93
C SER A 233 -15.94 -9.44 0.44
N SER A 234 -16.45 -8.60 1.35
CA SER A 234 -17.02 -7.29 0.99
C SER A 234 -15.96 -6.29 0.55
N ALA A 235 -14.83 -6.22 1.25
CA ALA A 235 -13.69 -5.38 0.86
C ALA A 235 -13.16 -5.79 -0.52
N ARG A 236 -13.00 -7.10 -0.77
CA ARG A 236 -12.58 -7.64 -2.06
C ARG A 236 -13.55 -7.30 -3.18
N THR A 237 -14.85 -7.47 -2.95
CA THR A 237 -15.91 -7.11 -3.91
C THR A 237 -15.84 -5.62 -4.26
N PHE A 238 -15.56 -4.76 -3.28
CA PHE A 238 -15.45 -3.33 -3.51
C PHE A 238 -14.20 -2.95 -4.31
N LEU A 239 -13.04 -3.56 -4.02
CA LEU A 239 -11.82 -3.41 -4.84
C LEU A 239 -12.05 -3.83 -6.31
N GLU A 240 -12.79 -4.92 -6.53
CA GLU A 240 -13.18 -5.39 -7.86
C GLU A 240 -14.07 -4.35 -8.58
N GLN A 241 -15.08 -3.81 -7.88
CA GLN A 241 -15.94 -2.77 -8.43
C GLN A 241 -15.15 -1.53 -8.87
N LEU A 242 -14.22 -1.06 -8.03
CA LEU A 242 -13.36 0.08 -8.34
C LEU A 242 -12.47 -0.19 -9.54
N SER A 243 -11.91 -1.40 -9.65
CA SER A 243 -11.01 -1.81 -10.74
C SER A 243 -11.73 -1.91 -12.11
N GLY A 244 -13.07 -1.86 -12.13
CA GLY A 244 -13.86 -1.83 -13.35
C GLY A 244 -15.05 -2.80 -13.35
N GLY A 245 -15.80 -2.92 -12.25
CA GLY A 245 -16.96 -3.79 -12.16
C GLY A 245 -18.16 -3.30 -12.97
N ASN A 246 -18.14 -3.51 -14.30
CA ASN A 246 -19.35 -3.74 -15.08
C ASN A 246 -19.21 -5.07 -15.83
N ARG A 247 -18.78 -6.13 -15.14
CA ARG A 247 -19.15 -7.49 -15.52
C ARG A 247 -20.48 -7.79 -14.83
N ILE A 248 -21.56 -7.21 -15.36
CA ILE A 248 -22.89 -7.72 -15.04
C ILE A 248 -22.95 -9.13 -15.63
N SER A 249 -22.70 -10.15 -14.80
CA SER A 249 -23.08 -11.51 -15.10
C SER A 249 -24.60 -11.62 -14.99
N THR A 250 -25.32 -11.22 -16.04
CA THR A 250 -26.68 -11.73 -16.27
C THR A 250 -26.56 -13.16 -16.79
N PRO A 251 -27.15 -14.17 -16.14
CA PRO A 251 -27.26 -15.50 -16.73
C PRO A 251 -28.43 -15.47 -17.72
N HIS A 252 -28.16 -15.13 -18.99
CA HIS A 252 -29.12 -15.40 -20.06
C HIS A 252 -28.47 -16.21 -21.18
N PRO A 253 -29.17 -17.24 -21.71
CA PRO A 253 -28.59 -18.16 -22.67
C PRO A 253 -28.69 -17.61 -24.09
N VAL A 254 -27.54 -17.62 -24.76
CA VAL A 254 -27.28 -17.86 -26.19
C VAL A 254 -28.21 -17.18 -27.23
N SER A 255 -27.63 -16.26 -28.00
CA SER A 255 -27.84 -16.17 -29.46
C SER A 255 -26.60 -15.54 -30.13
N PRO A 256 -26.17 -16.01 -31.32
CA PRO A 256 -24.87 -15.65 -31.88
C PRO A 256 -24.93 -14.52 -32.93
N ILE A 257 -23.84 -13.75 -32.97
CA ILE A 257 -23.33 -12.85 -34.03
C ILE A 257 -24.04 -11.49 -34.18
N THR A 258 -23.35 -10.45 -33.72
CA THR A 258 -22.94 -9.29 -34.54
C THR A 258 -21.75 -8.61 -33.88
N THR A 259 -20.65 -8.51 -34.63
CA THR A 259 -19.51 -7.66 -34.34
C THR A 259 -19.91 -6.19 -34.42
N VAL A 260 -19.81 -5.46 -33.31
CA VAL A 260 -19.57 -4.01 -33.35
C VAL A 260 -18.45 -3.72 -32.36
N ASP A 261 -17.34 -3.30 -32.92
CA ASP A 261 -16.22 -2.67 -32.26
C ASP A 261 -16.74 -1.53 -31.36
N SER A 262 -16.45 -1.63 -30.07
CA SER A 262 -16.52 -0.51 -29.16
C SER A 262 -15.25 -0.59 -28.36
N THR A 263 -14.28 0.20 -28.80
CA THR A 263 -13.10 0.63 -28.06
C THR A 263 -13.54 1.34 -26.76
N ASP A 264 -14.20 0.63 -25.85
CA ASP A 264 -14.33 1.02 -24.46
C ASP A 264 -12.98 0.69 -23.82
N MET A 265 -11.97 1.46 -24.22
CA MET A 265 -10.64 1.51 -23.61
C MET A 265 -10.84 2.05 -22.20
N LYS A 266 -11.28 1.13 -21.35
CA LYS A 266 -11.76 1.34 -20.01
C LYS A 266 -10.70 2.07 -19.20
N CYS A 267 -10.99 3.30 -18.80
CA CYS A 267 -10.21 3.96 -17.75
C CYS A 267 -10.33 3.11 -16.48
N ARG A 268 -9.28 2.34 -16.20
CA ARG A 268 -9.19 1.53 -15.00
C ARG A 268 -8.75 2.44 -13.87
N ASN A 269 -9.58 2.52 -12.82
CA ASN A 269 -9.10 3.07 -11.56
C ASN A 269 -7.96 2.19 -11.05
N ILE A 270 -7.05 2.78 -10.28
CA ILE A 270 -5.94 2.06 -9.66
C ILE A 270 -6.23 1.94 -8.17
N ASN A 271 -6.03 0.75 -7.63
CA ASN A 271 -5.91 0.56 -6.19
C ASN A 271 -4.42 0.52 -5.81
N VAL A 272 -4.04 1.36 -4.86
CA VAL A 272 -2.70 1.44 -4.27
C VAL A 272 -2.84 1.19 -2.78
N LEU A 273 -1.97 0.36 -2.21
CA LEU A 273 -1.92 0.10 -0.77
C LEU A 273 -0.78 0.90 -0.14
N VAL A 274 -1.05 1.61 0.95
CA VAL A 274 -0.06 2.28 1.80
C VAL A 274 -0.31 1.87 3.24
N THR A 275 0.59 1.10 3.82
CA THR A 275 0.46 0.55 5.18
C THR A 275 1.66 0.91 6.04
N SER A 276 1.42 1.15 7.32
CA SER A 276 2.48 1.39 8.30
C SER A 276 3.25 0.11 8.69
N GLY A 277 2.87 -1.07 8.18
CA GLY A 277 3.65 -2.31 8.37
C GLY A 277 4.90 -2.37 7.48
N SER A 278 5.84 -3.28 7.79
CA SER A 278 6.99 -3.57 6.92
C SER A 278 6.54 -4.18 5.58
N LEU A 279 7.33 -3.97 4.53
CA LEU A 279 6.97 -4.25 3.14
C LEU A 279 6.70 -5.74 2.89
N ILE A 280 7.63 -6.62 3.27
CA ILE A 280 7.53 -8.05 2.96
C ILE A 280 6.32 -8.71 3.64
N PRO A 281 6.06 -8.52 4.96
CA PRO A 281 4.85 -9.01 5.58
C PRO A 281 3.58 -8.40 4.98
N SER A 282 3.62 -7.16 4.53
CA SER A 282 2.47 -6.52 3.87
C SER A 282 2.16 -7.14 2.51
N LEU A 283 3.17 -7.50 1.72
CA LEU A 283 3.00 -8.26 0.48
C LEU A 283 2.42 -9.66 0.76
N VAL A 284 2.94 -10.36 1.78
CA VAL A 284 2.41 -11.65 2.21
C VAL A 284 0.96 -11.54 2.68
N LYS A 285 0.62 -10.50 3.44
CA LYS A 285 -0.77 -10.20 3.82
C LYS A 285 -1.65 -9.98 2.59
N CYS A 286 -1.20 -9.21 1.58
CA CYS A 286 -1.99 -9.05 0.36
C CYS A 286 -2.33 -10.40 -0.29
N LEU A 287 -1.37 -11.31 -0.34
CA LEU A 287 -1.57 -12.64 -0.91
C LEU A 287 -2.52 -13.50 -0.06
N LEU A 288 -2.28 -13.58 1.24
CA LEU A 288 -3.10 -14.34 2.19
C LEU A 288 -4.54 -13.81 2.28
N PHE A 289 -4.74 -12.51 2.17
CA PHE A 289 -6.07 -11.92 2.18
C PHE A 289 -6.68 -11.77 0.77
N ARG A 290 -6.05 -12.35 -0.25
CA ARG A 290 -6.54 -12.43 -1.64
C ARG A 290 -6.79 -11.06 -2.28
N LEU A 291 -5.90 -10.11 -2.00
CA LEU A 291 -5.90 -8.73 -2.50
C LEU A 291 -5.04 -8.56 -3.77
N ASN A 292 -4.13 -9.50 -4.05
CA ASN A 292 -3.19 -9.47 -5.17
C ASN A 292 -3.88 -9.44 -6.55
N ASP A 293 -5.13 -9.88 -6.64
CA ASP A 293 -5.93 -9.81 -7.88
C ASP A 293 -6.27 -8.36 -8.29
N PHE A 294 -6.23 -7.42 -7.33
CA PHE A 294 -6.69 -6.03 -7.50
C PHE A 294 -5.62 -4.98 -7.18
N ILE A 295 -4.57 -5.38 -6.47
CA ILE A 295 -3.43 -4.55 -6.08
C ILE A 295 -2.17 -5.27 -6.55
N SER A 296 -1.47 -4.73 -7.55
CA SER A 296 -0.19 -5.29 -8.00
C SER A 296 0.91 -5.03 -6.96
N HIS A 297 1.97 -5.83 -6.96
CA HIS A 297 3.10 -5.63 -6.05
C HIS A 297 3.75 -4.25 -6.19
N GLU A 298 3.76 -3.68 -7.39
CA GLU A 298 4.25 -2.32 -7.65
C GLU A 298 3.41 -1.25 -6.94
N ASN A 299 2.16 -1.56 -6.61
CA ASN A 299 1.22 -0.64 -5.97
C ASN A 299 1.13 -0.87 -4.45
N VAL A 300 2.10 -1.57 -3.85
CA VAL A 300 2.19 -1.77 -2.39
C VAL A 300 3.34 -0.95 -1.84
N TYR A 301 3.02 -0.06 -0.91
CA TYR A 301 3.96 0.83 -0.24
C TYR A 301 3.95 0.58 1.27
N SER A 302 5.14 0.41 1.84
CA SER A 302 5.38 0.46 3.28
C SER A 302 5.73 1.88 3.69
N SER A 303 4.96 2.44 4.61
CA SER A 303 5.23 3.75 5.22
C SER A 303 6.02 3.65 6.53
N TRP A 304 6.51 2.45 6.88
CA TRP A 304 7.15 2.14 8.17
C TRP A 304 8.23 3.15 8.58
N GLU A 305 9.12 3.51 7.65
CA GLU A 305 10.24 4.43 7.95
C GLU A 305 9.99 5.87 7.47
N VAL A 306 9.15 6.02 6.43
CA VAL A 306 9.03 7.27 5.67
C VAL A 306 7.73 8.04 5.94
N GLY A 307 6.74 7.38 6.55
CA GLY A 307 5.41 7.92 6.84
C GLY A 307 4.48 7.99 5.62
N LYS A 308 3.17 7.95 5.85
CA LYS A 308 2.17 7.87 4.76
C LYS A 308 2.17 9.07 3.82
N LEU A 309 2.43 10.27 4.35
CA LEU A 309 2.52 11.49 3.54
C LEU A 309 3.61 11.39 2.47
N GLN A 310 4.75 10.77 2.79
CA GLN A 310 5.82 10.61 1.81
C GLN A 310 5.44 9.60 0.72
N CYS A 311 4.83 8.48 1.09
CA CYS A 311 4.26 7.53 0.12
C CYS A 311 3.24 8.22 -0.80
N PHE A 312 2.36 9.06 -0.27
CA PHE A 312 1.36 9.79 -1.06
C PHE A 312 2.01 10.73 -2.08
N LYS A 313 3.11 11.41 -1.72
CA LYS A 313 3.88 12.24 -2.66
C LYS A 313 4.45 11.42 -3.81
N TRP A 314 5.08 10.27 -3.53
CA TRP A 314 5.60 9.37 -4.57
C TRP A 314 4.49 8.80 -5.47
N ILE A 315 3.34 8.45 -4.89
CA ILE A 315 2.17 7.99 -5.65
C ILE A 315 1.65 9.10 -6.58
N LYS A 316 1.61 10.35 -6.10
CA LYS A 316 1.24 11.51 -6.90
C LYS A 316 2.23 11.76 -8.03
N GLU A 317 3.52 11.63 -7.77
CA GLU A 317 4.58 11.76 -8.77
C GLU A 317 4.46 10.67 -9.84
N ARG A 318 4.29 9.41 -9.43
CA ARG A 318 4.19 8.25 -10.32
C ARG A 318 2.95 8.28 -11.22
N PHE A 319 1.78 8.60 -10.66
CA PHE A 319 0.51 8.59 -11.40
C PHE A 319 0.03 9.97 -11.82
N GLY A 320 0.83 11.02 -11.60
CA GLY A 320 0.44 12.40 -11.85
C GLY A 320 0.05 12.66 -13.30
N GLY A 321 -0.80 13.68 -13.50
CA GLY A 321 -1.27 14.08 -14.82
C GLY A 321 -2.48 14.99 -14.73
N GLN A 322 -2.91 15.55 -15.86
CA GLN A 322 -3.99 16.54 -15.92
C GLN A 322 -5.38 15.95 -15.64
N SER A 323 -5.52 14.62 -15.69
CA SER A 323 -6.80 13.90 -15.61
C SER A 323 -6.78 12.78 -14.57
N VAL A 324 -6.21 13.04 -13.39
CA VAL A 324 -6.10 12.07 -12.28
C VAL A 324 -6.66 12.64 -10.99
N LYS A 325 -7.60 11.91 -10.39
CA LYS A 325 -8.16 12.17 -9.06
C LYS A 325 -7.60 11.14 -8.07
N TYR A 326 -7.47 11.54 -6.81
CA TYR A 326 -6.97 10.67 -5.74
C TYR A 326 -8.00 10.58 -4.62
N CYS A 327 -8.11 9.43 -3.96
CA CYS A 327 -8.98 9.25 -2.79
C CYS A 327 -8.28 8.34 -1.79
N ALA A 328 -8.04 8.84 -0.58
CA ALA A 328 -7.51 8.03 0.51
C ALA A 328 -8.64 7.34 1.28
N ILE A 329 -8.42 6.10 1.70
CA ILE A 329 -9.39 5.28 2.41
C ILE A 329 -8.65 4.53 3.52
N GLY A 330 -9.08 4.71 4.77
CA GLY A 330 -8.44 4.09 5.92
C GLY A 330 -9.16 4.36 7.23
N ASP A 331 -8.76 3.73 8.33
CA ASP A 331 -9.33 3.94 9.67
C ASP A 331 -8.51 4.89 10.55
N GLY A 332 -7.25 5.15 10.19
CA GLY A 332 -6.27 5.87 10.99
C GLY A 332 -6.18 7.37 10.71
N SER A 333 -5.60 8.09 11.68
CA SER A 333 -5.33 9.53 11.55
C SER A 333 -4.19 9.84 10.60
N GLU A 334 -3.20 8.95 10.45
CA GLU A 334 -2.00 9.19 9.63
C GLU A 334 -2.36 9.39 8.15
N GLU A 335 -3.20 8.50 7.58
CA GLU A 335 -3.69 8.64 6.22
C GLU A 335 -4.68 9.79 6.05
N CYS A 336 -5.46 10.12 7.08
CA CYS A 336 -6.37 11.26 7.08
C CYS A 336 -5.59 12.59 6.98
N GLU A 337 -4.56 12.76 7.82
CA GLU A 337 -3.68 13.92 7.82
C GLU A 337 -2.87 14.03 6.51
N ALA A 338 -2.38 12.89 5.99
CA ALA A 338 -1.73 12.85 4.69
C ALA A 338 -2.68 13.27 3.56
N ALA A 339 -3.91 12.75 3.53
CA ALA A 339 -4.92 13.13 2.55
C ALA A 339 -5.27 14.61 2.62
N GLN A 340 -5.45 15.14 3.83
CA GLN A 340 -5.70 16.57 4.06
C GLN A 340 -4.56 17.44 3.52
N THR A 341 -3.31 17.06 3.81
CA THR A 341 -2.12 17.76 3.31
C THR A 341 -2.05 17.75 1.79
N MET A 342 -2.45 16.63 1.17
CA MET A 342 -2.45 16.48 -0.29
C MET A 342 -3.66 17.12 -0.97
N GLY A 343 -4.66 17.58 -0.20
CA GLY A 343 -5.93 18.09 -0.72
C GLY A 343 -6.81 16.99 -1.33
N TRP A 344 -6.70 15.75 -0.83
CA TRP A 344 -7.44 14.59 -1.32
C TRP A 344 -8.63 14.27 -0.42
N PRO A 345 -9.77 13.79 -0.98
CA PRO A 345 -10.84 13.23 -0.17
C PRO A 345 -10.34 12.05 0.65
N PHE A 346 -10.86 11.94 1.87
CA PHE A 346 -10.60 10.85 2.80
C PHE A 346 -11.91 10.16 3.20
N ILE A 347 -11.99 8.85 2.97
CA ILE A 347 -13.09 8.00 3.43
C ILE A 347 -12.61 7.25 4.67
N GLY A 348 -13.02 7.72 5.85
CA GLY A 348 -12.73 7.05 7.11
C GLY A 348 -13.53 5.75 7.27
N ILE A 349 -12.86 4.63 7.53
CA ILE A 349 -13.47 3.34 7.85
C ILE A 349 -13.76 3.22 9.34
N ASP A 350 -14.98 2.79 9.70
CA ASP A 350 -15.40 2.58 11.09
C ASP A 350 -15.70 1.11 11.35
N LEU A 351 -14.87 0.46 12.17
CA LEU A 351 -15.03 -0.95 12.51
C LEU A 351 -16.26 -1.22 13.39
N ARG A 352 -16.83 -0.21 14.05
CA ARG A 352 -17.93 -0.41 15.00
C ARG A 352 -19.21 -0.84 14.27
N PRO A 353 -20.06 -1.64 14.94
CA PRO A 353 -21.38 -1.95 14.39
C PRO A 353 -22.17 -0.68 14.13
N GLY A 354 -22.76 -0.56 12.94
CA GLY A 354 -23.54 0.61 12.54
C GLY A 354 -22.71 1.83 12.09
N GLY A 355 -21.39 1.70 11.98
CA GLY A 355 -20.54 2.72 11.34
C GLY A 355 -20.98 3.00 9.89
N SER A 356 -20.91 4.26 9.48
CA SER A 356 -21.42 4.72 8.16
C SER A 356 -20.61 4.18 6.98
N ASN A 357 -19.30 4.06 7.14
CA ASN A 357 -18.36 3.57 6.14
C ASN A 357 -17.65 2.33 6.73
N ARG A 358 -18.23 1.15 6.58
CA ARG A 358 -17.61 -0.12 6.99
C ARG A 358 -17.85 -1.21 5.95
N PHE A 359 -17.18 -2.35 6.10
CA PHE A 359 -17.51 -3.55 5.35
C PHE A 359 -18.35 -4.53 6.18
N PRO A 360 -19.41 -5.12 5.61
CA PRO A 360 -20.14 -4.65 4.43
C PRO A 360 -20.78 -3.27 4.67
N GLY A 361 -20.94 -2.46 3.61
CA GLY A 361 -21.65 -1.18 3.68
C GLY A 361 -21.07 -0.06 2.82
N LEU A 362 -19.75 -0.03 2.62
CA LEU A 362 -19.11 0.94 1.72
C LEU A 362 -19.51 0.67 0.26
N THR A 363 -19.93 1.70 -0.46
CA THR A 363 -20.44 1.59 -1.84
C THR A 363 -19.76 2.56 -2.79
N MET A 364 -19.88 2.30 -4.11
CA MET A 364 -19.41 3.21 -5.15
C MET A 364 -20.09 4.57 -5.08
N LYS A 365 -21.36 4.63 -4.67
CA LYS A 365 -22.08 5.88 -4.46
C LYS A 365 -21.41 6.73 -3.38
N THR A 366 -21.01 6.11 -2.27
CA THR A 366 -20.26 6.77 -1.21
C THR A 366 -18.93 7.29 -1.74
N ALA A 367 -18.14 6.44 -2.41
CA ALA A 367 -16.85 6.88 -2.96
C ALA A 367 -16.96 8.04 -3.95
N ASN A 368 -17.94 7.99 -4.85
CA ASN A 368 -18.20 9.07 -5.81
C ASN A 368 -18.63 10.37 -5.12
N TYR A 369 -19.45 10.29 -4.06
CA TYR A 369 -19.83 11.48 -3.28
C TYR A 369 -18.60 12.19 -2.71
N TYR A 370 -17.65 11.46 -2.13
CA TYR A 370 -16.42 12.06 -1.59
C TYR A 370 -15.54 12.68 -2.69
N LEU A 371 -15.45 12.03 -3.85
CA LEU A 371 -14.75 12.57 -5.01
C LEU A 371 -15.40 13.86 -5.52
N ASP A 372 -16.73 13.89 -5.63
CA ASP A 372 -17.48 15.04 -6.15
C ASP A 372 -17.39 16.25 -5.21
N VAL A 373 -17.33 16.04 -3.89
CA VAL A 373 -17.17 17.11 -2.90
C VAL A 373 -15.84 17.86 -3.06
N ILE A 374 -14.75 17.15 -3.37
CA ILE A 374 -13.41 17.75 -3.46
C ILE A 374 -13.06 18.19 -4.88
N TYR A 375 -13.40 17.37 -5.89
CA TYR A 375 -13.01 17.62 -7.28
C TYR A 375 -14.13 18.22 -8.15
N GLY A 376 -15.32 18.43 -7.59
CA GLY A 376 -16.52 18.79 -8.33
C GLY A 376 -17.16 17.57 -9.03
N GLY A 377 -18.49 17.56 -9.03
CA GLY A 377 -19.26 16.63 -9.86
C GLY A 377 -19.17 17.02 -11.35
N PRO A 378 -19.48 16.10 -12.28
CA PRO A 378 -19.60 16.45 -13.69
C PRO A 378 -20.64 17.57 -13.83
N ASP A 379 -20.23 18.70 -14.44
CA ASP A 379 -20.99 19.94 -14.51
C ASP A 379 -22.50 19.70 -14.68
N VAL A 380 -23.28 20.03 -13.65
CA VAL A 380 -24.65 20.48 -13.88
C VAL A 380 -24.47 21.76 -14.69
N LYS A 381 -24.74 21.69 -16.00
CA LYS A 381 -24.84 22.86 -16.86
C LYS A 381 -25.58 23.95 -16.08
N LYS A 382 -24.87 25.02 -15.75
CA LYS A 382 -25.51 26.24 -15.27
C LYS A 382 -26.30 26.75 -16.47
N ASP A 383 -27.56 26.32 -16.57
CA ASP A 383 -28.52 26.94 -17.44
C ASP A 383 -28.64 28.40 -16.97
N GLY A 384 -27.92 29.27 -17.68
CA GLY A 384 -28.03 30.70 -17.51
C GLY A 384 -29.43 31.12 -17.92
N GLN A 385 -30.35 31.16 -16.96
CA GLN A 385 -31.47 32.08 -17.03
C GLN A 385 -30.93 33.48 -16.75
N SER A 386 -30.58 34.16 -17.84
CA SER A 386 -30.65 35.62 -17.87
C SER A 386 -32.13 36.00 -17.93
N LEU A 387 -32.60 36.72 -16.92
CA LEU A 387 -33.79 37.55 -16.99
C LEU A 387 -33.34 39.00 -17.20
#